data_AF-Q5DAV2-F1
#
_entry.id   AF-Q5DAV2-F1
#
_cell.length_a   1.000
_cell.length_b   1.000
_cell.length_c   1.000
_cell.angle_alpha   90.00
_cell.angle_beta   90.00
_cell.angle_gamma   90.00
#
_symmetry.space_group_name_H-M   'P 1'
#
loop_
_entity.id
_entity.type
_entity.pdbx_description
1 polymer ?
#
loop_
_entity_poly.entity_id
_entity_poly.type
_entity_poly.pdbx_seq_one_letter_code
_entity_poly.pdbx_strand_id
1 'polypeptide(L)'
;MNQSRSIFKQLKHLSFVRRLAIGLFDNGIYNIKRKLPGCDMDLVNYQSPGLYFSAYNQDGFILNSGVKVIGSCAAFPRNAFSWNVNNALDISEESLSLFFILEPPLEVLIIGKGETKVPVNRRRILDICWKHHLPVEVMSTHHAIGTFNFLNSEGRYVAAAIIPPRRLDAYDEADREAKILLLGRESEEYSKHIY
;
A
#
# COMPACT_ATOMS: atom_id res chain seq x y z
N MET A 1 8.67 -23.00 5.46
CA MET A 1 8.66 -22.83 6.94
C MET A 1 9.12 -21.41 7.28
N ASN A 2 8.22 -20.60 7.87
CA ASN A 2 8.49 -19.51 8.82
C ASN A 2 9.21 -18.21 8.40
N GLN A 3 8.79 -17.57 7.30
CA GLN A 3 9.18 -16.18 7.00
C GLN A 3 8.74 -15.19 8.09
N SER A 4 7.53 -15.34 8.65
CA SER A 4 7.08 -14.48 9.75
C SER A 4 7.96 -14.60 10.99
N ARG A 5 8.43 -15.81 11.33
CA ARG A 5 9.35 -15.98 12.48
C ARG A 5 10.73 -15.34 12.24
N SER A 6 11.18 -15.21 10.99
CA SER A 6 12.47 -14.59 10.65
C SER A 6 12.47 -13.09 10.95
N ILE A 7 11.45 -12.38 10.46
CA ILE A 7 11.28 -10.93 10.68
C ILE A 7 11.15 -10.65 12.18
N PHE A 8 10.27 -11.37 12.89
CA PHE A 8 10.12 -11.17 14.34
C PHE A 8 11.38 -11.54 15.14
N LYS A 9 12.20 -12.49 14.68
CA LYS A 9 13.49 -12.82 15.32
C LYS A 9 14.50 -11.68 15.14
N GLN A 10 14.55 -11.06 13.96
CA GLN A 10 15.39 -9.90 13.67
C GLN A 10 14.94 -8.64 14.43
N LEU A 11 13.62 -8.46 14.60
CA LEU A 11 13.05 -7.31 15.33
C LEU A 11 13.28 -7.31 16.85
N LYS A 12 13.66 -8.45 17.46
CA LYS A 12 13.86 -8.56 18.92
C LYS A 12 14.95 -7.65 19.49
N HIS A 13 15.88 -7.18 18.66
CA HIS A 13 17.02 -6.35 19.09
C HIS A 13 16.79 -4.84 18.98
N LEU A 14 15.64 -4.38 18.45
CA LEU A 14 15.35 -2.96 18.29
C LEU A 14 14.47 -2.45 19.44
N SER A 15 15.00 -1.50 20.23
CA SER A 15 14.27 -0.79 21.30
C SER A 15 13.02 -0.05 20.82
N PHE A 16 12.92 0.21 19.51
CA PHE A 16 11.85 0.94 18.85
C PHE A 16 10.58 0.11 18.62
N VAL A 17 10.67 -1.22 18.53
CA VAL A 17 9.58 -2.09 18.02
C VAL A 17 8.62 -2.56 19.13
N ARG A 18 8.82 -2.15 20.38
CA ARG A 18 8.00 -2.59 21.54
C ARG A 18 6.51 -2.29 21.45
N ARG A 19 6.05 -1.51 20.46
CA ARG A 19 4.68 -0.99 20.43
C ARG A 19 3.75 -1.53 19.34
N LEU A 20 4.17 -2.45 18.46
CA LEU A 20 3.23 -2.85 17.40
C LEU A 20 3.47 -4.24 16.82
N ALA A 21 2.80 -5.23 17.41
CA ALA A 21 2.43 -6.45 16.72
C ALA A 21 0.90 -6.48 16.69
N ILE A 22 0.29 -6.03 15.59
CA ILE A 22 -1.12 -6.32 15.36
C ILE A 22 -1.16 -7.81 14.96
N GLY A 23 -1.74 -8.61 15.85
CA GLY A 23 -1.66 -10.06 15.84
C GLY A 23 -2.15 -10.70 14.56
N LEU A 24 -1.35 -11.62 14.03
CA LEU A 24 -1.77 -12.62 13.06
C LEU A 24 -1.47 -13.99 13.68
N PHE A 25 -2.45 -14.55 14.39
CA PHE A 25 -2.54 -15.99 14.58
C PHE A 25 -3.99 -16.47 14.38
N ASP A 26 -4.05 -17.48 13.51
CA ASP A 26 -5.08 -18.48 13.24
C ASP A 26 -6.49 -18.09 12.73
N ASN A 27 -6.70 -18.52 11.48
CA ASN A 27 -7.78 -19.40 11.03
C ASN A 27 -9.18 -19.08 11.56
N GLY A 28 -9.88 -18.19 10.85
CA GLY A 28 -11.30 -17.96 11.09
C GLY A 28 -11.93 -17.27 9.89
N ILE A 29 -12.87 -17.96 9.25
CA ILE A 29 -13.72 -17.49 8.17
C ILE A 29 -14.41 -16.19 8.58
N TYR A 30 -14.18 -15.10 7.85
CA TYR A 30 -15.07 -13.93 7.87
C TYR A 30 -15.37 -13.49 6.44
N ASN A 31 -16.50 -13.99 5.96
CA ASN A 31 -17.18 -13.52 4.77
C ASN A 31 -17.79 -12.15 5.13
N ILE A 32 -17.27 -11.04 4.58
CA ILE A 32 -17.93 -9.73 4.71
C ILE A 32 -18.09 -9.11 3.32
N LYS A 33 -19.19 -9.50 2.66
CA LYS A 33 -19.83 -8.69 1.62
C LYS A 33 -20.41 -7.43 2.26
N ARG A 34 -19.63 -6.35 2.37
CA ARG A 34 -20.17 -4.99 2.48
C ARG A 34 -19.29 -4.05 1.66
N LYS A 35 -19.82 -3.65 0.50
CA LYS A 35 -19.25 -2.64 -0.40
C LYS A 35 -19.14 -1.32 0.37
N LEU A 36 -17.91 -0.84 0.61
CA LEU A 36 -17.69 0.52 1.12
C LEU A 36 -17.64 1.47 -0.08
N PRO A 37 -18.26 2.65 -0.01
CA PRO A 37 -18.14 3.63 -1.07
C PRO A 37 -16.77 4.31 -0.97
N GLY A 38 -15.83 3.91 -1.82
CA GLY A 38 -14.53 4.56 -1.94
C GLY A 38 -13.46 3.62 -2.45
N CYS A 39 -13.02 3.85 -3.70
CA CYS A 39 -11.95 3.14 -4.41
C CYS A 39 -11.97 1.60 -4.21
N ASP A 40 -12.94 0.94 -4.85
CA ASP A 40 -12.96 -0.52 -4.98
C ASP A 40 -11.77 -0.96 -5.85
N MET A 41 -10.78 -1.65 -5.26
CA MET A 41 -9.72 -2.34 -6.00
C MET A 41 -10.00 -3.85 -5.98
N ASP A 42 -10.95 -4.28 -6.81
CA ASP A 42 -11.34 -5.69 -6.95
C ASP A 42 -10.82 -6.25 -8.27
N LEU A 43 -9.54 -6.66 -8.33
CA LEU A 43 -9.12 -7.64 -9.34
C LEU A 43 -7.82 -8.39 -8.99
N VAL A 44 -7.70 -8.95 -7.78
CA VAL A 44 -6.66 -9.97 -7.51
C VAL A 44 -7.31 -11.15 -6.78
N ASN A 45 -7.11 -12.36 -7.29
CA ASN A 45 -7.61 -13.58 -6.66
C ASN A 45 -6.93 -13.78 -5.29
N TYR A 46 -7.61 -13.37 -4.21
CA TYR A 46 -7.12 -13.44 -2.83
C TYR A 46 -7.04 -14.86 -2.23
N GLN A 47 -7.18 -15.91 -3.04
CA GLN A 47 -6.96 -17.30 -2.60
C GLN A 47 -5.48 -17.65 -2.38
N SER A 48 -4.55 -16.75 -2.74
CA SER A 48 -3.11 -16.92 -2.51
C SER A 48 -2.72 -16.52 -1.07
N PRO A 49 -1.83 -17.28 -0.39
CA PRO A 49 -1.40 -16.96 0.96
C PRO A 49 -0.52 -15.70 1.01
N GLY A 50 -1.13 -14.55 1.32
CA GLY A 50 -0.45 -13.26 1.44
C GLY A 50 -1.32 -12.18 2.10
N LEU A 51 -0.68 -11.08 2.49
CA LEU A 51 -1.33 -9.87 2.98
C LEU A 51 -1.56 -8.92 1.81
N TYR A 52 -2.79 -8.43 1.69
CA TYR A 52 -3.18 -7.52 0.63
C TYR A 52 -4.02 -6.38 1.18
N PHE A 53 -3.93 -5.23 0.53
CA PHE A 53 -4.82 -4.11 0.81
C PHE A 53 -6.13 -4.30 0.03
N SER A 54 -7.25 -4.28 0.74
CA SER A 54 -8.58 -4.39 0.13
C SER A 54 -9.24 -3.03 -0.06
N ALA A 55 -9.03 -2.09 0.87
CA ALA A 55 -9.56 -0.74 0.77
C ALA A 55 -8.68 0.25 1.54
N TYR A 56 -8.85 1.55 1.27
CA TYR A 56 -8.19 2.61 2.01
C TYR A 56 -9.09 3.84 2.09
N ASN A 57 -8.87 4.65 3.12
CA ASN A 57 -9.50 5.95 3.30
C ASN A 57 -8.48 6.95 3.86
N GLN A 58 -8.95 8.11 4.31
CA GLN A 58 -8.10 9.16 4.88
C GLN A 58 -7.50 8.77 6.23
N ASP A 59 -8.14 7.84 6.94
CA ASP A 59 -7.71 7.40 8.27
C ASP A 59 -6.73 6.23 8.22
N GLY A 60 -6.67 5.48 7.11
CA GLY A 60 -5.82 4.31 6.99
C GLY A 60 -6.30 3.29 5.97
N PHE A 61 -6.09 2.01 6.30
CA PHE A 61 -6.16 0.89 5.37
C PHE A 61 -6.97 -0.28 5.94
N ILE A 62 -7.62 -1.03 5.05
CA ILE A 62 -8.30 -2.28 5.35
C ILE A 62 -7.58 -3.39 4.58
N LEU A 63 -7.21 -4.45 5.29
CA LEU A 63 -6.52 -5.61 4.72
C LEU A 63 -7.52 -6.70 4.34
N ASN A 64 -7.07 -7.66 3.52
CA ASN A 64 -7.86 -8.84 3.11
C ASN A 64 -8.32 -9.72 4.29
N SER A 65 -7.64 -9.65 5.44
CA SER A 65 -8.06 -10.31 6.68
C SER A 65 -9.21 -9.60 7.40
N GLY A 66 -9.64 -8.42 6.95
CA GLY A 66 -10.58 -7.54 7.64
C GLY A 66 -9.95 -6.65 8.72
N VAL A 67 -8.65 -6.81 8.99
CA VAL A 67 -7.90 -5.95 9.92
C VAL A 67 -7.81 -4.53 9.37
N LYS A 68 -8.11 -3.56 10.23
CA LYS A 68 -7.96 -2.13 9.94
C LYS A 68 -6.65 -1.62 10.53
N VAL A 69 -5.83 -0.99 9.69
CA VAL A 69 -4.59 -0.33 10.08
C VAL A 69 -4.84 1.18 10.03
N ILE A 70 -4.73 1.85 11.16
CA ILE A 70 -4.93 3.31 11.27
C ILE A 70 -3.59 4.01 11.02
N GLY A 71 -3.63 5.06 10.21
CA GLY A 71 -2.47 5.85 9.81
C GLY A 71 -1.60 5.16 8.76
N SER A 72 -0.35 5.58 8.69
CA SER A 72 0.62 5.03 7.76
C SER A 72 1.01 3.60 8.10
N CYS A 73 1.27 2.81 7.06
CA CYS A 73 1.45 1.37 7.14
C CYS A 73 2.71 0.91 6.38
N ALA A 74 3.53 0.10 7.04
CA ALA A 74 4.59 -0.70 6.46
C ALA A 74 4.08 -2.14 6.25
N ALA A 75 3.78 -2.49 5.00
CA ALA A 75 3.30 -3.81 4.61
C ALA A 75 4.42 -4.67 4.01
N PHE A 76 4.36 -5.95 4.35
CA PHE A 76 5.23 -7.04 3.90
C PHE A 76 4.34 -8.17 3.37
N PRO A 77 4.91 -9.18 2.70
CA PRO A 77 4.12 -10.22 2.04
C PRO A 77 3.13 -10.94 2.95
N ARG A 78 3.39 -10.98 4.26
CA ARG A 78 2.55 -11.66 5.26
C ARG A 78 2.23 -10.82 6.50
N ASN A 79 2.80 -9.64 6.65
CA ASN A 79 2.70 -8.85 7.89
C ASN A 79 2.51 -7.38 7.57
N ALA A 80 1.83 -6.65 8.44
CA ALA A 80 1.71 -5.20 8.35
C ALA A 80 2.02 -4.58 9.70
N PHE A 81 2.67 -3.43 9.67
CA PHE A 81 3.05 -2.65 10.84
C PHE A 81 2.62 -1.20 10.62
N SER A 82 2.19 -0.53 11.68
CA SER A 82 2.10 0.93 11.72
C SER A 82 3.48 1.53 11.49
N TRP A 83 3.51 2.50 10.60
CA TRP A 83 4.70 3.25 10.23
C TRP A 83 4.58 4.66 10.79
N ASN A 84 5.56 5.08 11.59
CA ASN A 84 5.51 6.36 12.30
C ASN A 84 5.91 7.54 11.39
N VAL A 85 5.14 7.79 10.35
CA VAL A 85 5.32 8.87 9.37
C VAL A 85 3.94 9.45 9.05
N ASN A 86 3.75 10.75 9.25
CA ASN A 86 2.45 11.39 9.02
C ASN A 86 2.31 11.98 7.61
N ASN A 87 3.43 12.33 6.97
CA ASN A 87 3.45 12.94 5.66
C ASN A 87 4.71 12.54 4.87
N ALA A 88 4.70 12.73 3.56
CA ALA A 88 5.80 12.33 2.68
C ALA A 88 7.10 13.13 2.88
N LEU A 89 7.05 14.29 3.54
CA LEU A 89 8.23 15.11 3.89
C LEU A 89 8.92 14.60 5.16
N ASP A 90 8.19 13.90 6.04
CA ASP A 90 8.71 13.31 7.27
C ASP A 90 9.52 12.02 7.02
N ILE A 91 9.61 11.56 5.77
CA ILE A 91 10.36 10.35 5.41
C ILE A 91 11.85 10.60 5.62
N SER A 92 12.42 9.89 6.59
CA SER A 92 13.82 9.92 6.96
C SER A 92 14.47 8.53 6.87
N GLU A 93 15.80 8.48 7.00
CA GLU A 93 16.55 7.23 7.03
C GLU A 93 16.15 6.35 8.22
N GLU A 94 15.92 6.96 9.38
CA GLU A 94 15.44 6.27 10.58
C GLU A 94 14.04 5.68 10.37
N SER A 95 13.15 6.41 9.68
CA SER A 95 11.81 5.93 9.37
C SER A 95 11.80 4.72 8.43
N LEU A 96 12.85 4.56 7.61
CA LEU A 96 13.01 3.47 6.65
C LEU A 96 13.92 2.33 7.17
N SER A 97 14.52 2.49 8.34
CA SER A 97 15.46 1.52 8.94
C SER A 97 14.93 0.09 9.00
N LEU A 98 13.62 -0.09 9.19
CA LEU A 98 12.95 -1.39 9.19
C LEU A 98 13.15 -2.16 7.87
N PHE A 99 13.23 -1.46 6.75
CA PHE A 99 13.34 -2.07 5.43
C PHE A 99 14.78 -2.47 5.07
N PHE A 100 15.78 -1.88 5.73
CA PHE A 100 17.20 -2.13 5.44
C PHE A 100 17.76 -3.39 6.11
N ILE A 101 17.11 -3.86 7.17
CA ILE A 101 17.62 -4.96 8.02
C ILE A 101 17.05 -6.34 7.66
N LEU A 102 16.25 -6.43 6.60
CA LEU A 102 15.52 -7.63 6.25
C LEU A 102 16.41 -8.66 5.55
N GLU A 103 16.18 -9.94 5.86
CA GLU A 103 16.85 -11.05 5.20
C GLU A 103 15.84 -12.12 4.78
N PRO A 104 15.73 -12.43 3.47
CA PRO A 104 16.49 -11.88 2.34
C PRO A 104 16.22 -10.36 2.11
N PRO A 105 17.08 -9.63 1.37
CA PRO A 105 16.80 -8.24 1.03
C PRO A 105 15.55 -8.14 0.15
N LEU A 106 14.86 -7.00 0.25
CA LEU A 106 13.69 -6.72 -0.59
C LEU A 106 14.11 -6.56 -2.05
N GLU A 107 13.30 -7.09 -2.96
CA GLU A 107 13.47 -6.85 -4.39
C GLU A 107 13.13 -5.40 -4.75
N VAL A 108 12.08 -4.86 -4.12
CA VAL A 108 11.65 -3.47 -4.27
C VAL A 108 10.85 -3.02 -3.05
N LEU A 109 11.09 -1.78 -2.64
CA LEU A 109 10.26 -1.03 -1.70
C LEU A 109 9.35 -0.06 -2.47
N ILE A 110 8.04 -0.18 -2.26
CA ILE A 110 7.05 0.75 -2.83
C ILE A 110 6.69 1.78 -1.77
N ILE A 111 6.79 3.07 -2.10
CA ILE A 111 6.41 4.17 -1.21
C ILE A 111 5.16 4.84 -1.76
N GLY A 112 4.06 4.72 -1.03
CA GLY A 112 2.81 5.42 -1.28
C GLY A 112 2.81 6.76 -0.55
N LYS A 113 3.02 7.86 -1.28
CA LYS A 113 3.23 9.20 -0.68
C LYS A 113 1.94 9.90 -0.22
N GLY A 114 0.79 9.25 -0.30
CA GLY A 114 -0.51 9.88 -0.18
C GLY A 114 -1.08 10.27 -1.54
N GLU A 115 -1.63 11.47 -1.61
CA GLU A 115 -2.29 12.02 -2.80
C GLU A 115 -1.32 12.17 -3.99
N THR A 116 -1.88 12.23 -5.20
CA THR A 116 -1.12 12.31 -6.44
C THR A 116 -0.31 13.61 -6.53
N LYS A 117 -0.85 14.74 -6.05
CA LYS A 117 -0.18 16.06 -6.13
C LYS A 117 0.60 16.47 -4.86
N VAL A 118 0.72 15.59 -3.86
CA VAL A 118 1.48 15.91 -2.63
C VAL A 118 2.98 16.07 -2.93
N PRO A 119 3.62 17.15 -2.42
CA PRO A 119 5.06 17.35 -2.57
C PRO A 119 5.83 16.26 -1.82
N VAL A 120 6.89 15.75 -2.45
CA VAL A 120 7.78 14.75 -1.87
C VAL A 120 9.21 15.05 -2.28
N ASN A 121 10.15 14.92 -1.36
CA ASN A 121 11.57 15.03 -1.68
C ASN A 121 12.07 13.68 -2.25
N ARG A 122 11.71 13.40 -3.49
CA ARG A 122 12.04 12.13 -4.16
C ARG A 122 13.55 11.86 -4.20
N ARG A 123 14.35 12.89 -4.46
CA ARG A 123 15.83 12.78 -4.50
C ARG A 123 16.37 12.28 -3.17
N ARG A 124 15.99 12.92 -2.05
CA ARG A 124 16.41 12.50 -0.71
C ARG A 124 16.06 11.05 -0.42
N ILE A 125 14.86 10.60 -0.78
CA ILE A 125 14.42 9.21 -0.55
C ILE A 125 15.27 8.24 -1.38
N LEU A 126 15.49 8.55 -2.66
CA LEU A 126 16.33 7.74 -3.54
C LEU A 126 17.77 7.65 -3.01
N ASP A 127 18.34 8.76 -2.56
CA ASP A 127 19.71 8.80 -2.01
C ASP A 127 19.85 7.96 -0.75
N ILE A 128 18.85 8.00 0.15
CA ILE A 128 18.81 7.16 1.36
C ILE A 128 18.76 5.68 0.96
N CYS A 129 17.79 5.29 0.11
CA CYS A 129 17.62 3.89 -0.26
C CYS A 129 18.81 3.34 -1.07
N TRP A 130 19.44 4.17 -1.90
CA TRP A 130 20.64 3.81 -2.65
C TRP A 130 21.81 3.43 -1.74
N LYS A 131 22.03 4.17 -0.64
CA LYS A 131 23.06 3.85 0.36
C LYS A 131 22.88 2.48 1.00
N HIS A 132 21.63 2.02 1.11
CA HIS A 132 21.26 0.73 1.70
C HIS A 132 21.00 -0.36 0.66
N HIS A 133 21.36 -0.14 -0.60
CA HIS A 133 21.13 -1.08 -1.71
C HIS A 133 19.67 -1.54 -1.86
N LEU A 134 18.72 -0.66 -1.53
CA LEU A 134 17.30 -0.95 -1.58
C LEU A 134 16.66 -0.29 -2.82
N PRO A 135 16.22 -1.06 -3.82
CA PRO A 135 15.45 -0.51 -4.94
C PRO A 135 14.14 0.08 -4.43
N VAL A 136 13.79 1.30 -4.87
CA VAL A 136 12.62 2.02 -4.37
C VAL A 136 11.82 2.67 -5.48
N GLU A 137 10.49 2.56 -5.41
CA GLU A 137 9.54 3.25 -6.26
C GLU A 137 8.64 4.17 -5.44
N VAL A 138 8.53 5.43 -5.83
CA VAL A 138 7.69 6.42 -5.14
C VAL A 138 6.52 6.79 -6.03
N MET A 139 5.29 6.57 -5.56
CA MET A 139 4.05 6.79 -6.31
C MET A 139 2.89 7.23 -5.40
N SER A 140 1.71 7.53 -5.97
CA SER A 140 0.52 7.83 -5.17
C SER A 140 0.05 6.59 -4.41
N THR A 141 -0.69 6.77 -3.32
CA THR A 141 -1.15 5.65 -2.48
C THR A 141 -2.04 4.68 -3.24
N HIS A 142 -2.89 5.17 -4.16
CA HIS A 142 -3.72 4.33 -5.02
C HIS A 142 -2.86 3.38 -5.88
N HIS A 143 -1.87 3.93 -6.60
CA HIS A 143 -0.98 3.13 -7.43
C HIS A 143 -0.09 2.21 -6.59
N ALA A 144 0.41 2.68 -5.45
CA ALA A 144 1.27 1.90 -4.56
C ALA A 144 0.57 0.63 -4.07
N ILE A 145 -0.70 0.74 -3.68
CA ILE A 145 -1.52 -0.40 -3.26
C ILE A 145 -1.66 -1.41 -4.39
N GLY A 146 -2.00 -0.95 -5.60
CA GLY A 146 -2.14 -1.82 -6.78
C GLY A 146 -0.85 -2.57 -7.11
N THR A 147 0.27 -1.85 -7.19
CA THR A 147 1.59 -2.42 -7.47
C THR A 147 2.01 -3.42 -6.38
N PHE A 148 1.83 -3.07 -5.11
CA PHE A 148 2.17 -3.98 -4.01
C PHE A 148 1.35 -5.27 -4.08
N ASN A 149 0.03 -5.14 -4.24
CA ASN A 149 -0.84 -6.31 -4.31
C ASN A 149 -0.49 -7.21 -5.50
N PHE A 150 -0.19 -6.63 -6.66
CA PHE A 150 0.22 -7.36 -7.86
C PHE A 150 1.54 -8.11 -7.61
N LEU A 151 2.60 -7.42 -7.22
CA LEU A 151 3.92 -8.04 -6.99
C LEU A 151 3.88 -9.08 -5.86
N ASN A 152 3.11 -8.81 -4.80
CA ASN A 152 2.93 -9.76 -3.72
C ASN A 152 2.13 -10.99 -4.17
N SER A 153 1.19 -10.84 -5.11
CA SER A 153 0.46 -11.98 -5.69
C SER A 153 1.32 -12.88 -6.56
N GLU A 154 2.36 -12.32 -7.19
CA GLU A 154 3.39 -13.07 -7.92
C GLU A 154 4.36 -13.83 -6.97
N GLY A 155 4.25 -13.61 -5.66
CA GLY A 155 5.13 -14.24 -4.67
C GLY A 155 6.52 -13.60 -4.56
N ARG A 156 6.69 -12.39 -5.13
CA ARG A 156 7.93 -11.62 -5.03
C ARG A 156 8.15 -11.08 -3.63
N TYR A 157 9.41 -10.94 -3.22
CA TYR A 157 9.72 -10.42 -1.88
C TYR A 157 9.75 -8.89 -1.88
N VAL A 158 8.54 -8.30 -1.79
CA VAL A 158 8.30 -6.86 -1.86
C VAL A 158 7.77 -6.29 -0.55
N ALA A 159 8.03 -5.02 -0.30
CA ALA A 159 7.41 -4.29 0.81
C ALA A 159 6.80 -2.99 0.34
N ALA A 160 5.87 -2.45 1.11
CA ALA A 160 5.27 -1.15 0.87
C ALA A 160 5.27 -0.29 2.13
N ALA A 161 5.63 0.98 2.01
CA ALA A 161 5.49 2.01 3.03
C ALA A 161 4.45 3.03 2.53
N ILE A 162 3.24 2.99 3.07
CA ILE A 162 2.07 3.67 2.51
C ILE A 162 1.50 4.66 3.52
N ILE A 163 1.31 5.90 3.08
CA ILE A 163 0.69 6.98 3.84
C ILE A 163 -0.77 7.11 3.36
N PRO A 164 -1.78 7.15 4.24
CA PRO A 164 -3.15 7.36 3.82
C PRO A 164 -3.27 8.76 3.18
N PRO A 165 -3.96 8.89 2.04
CA PRO A 165 -4.08 10.18 1.38
C PRO A 165 -5.07 11.06 2.14
N ARG A 166 -4.81 12.37 2.27
CA ARG A 166 -5.76 13.26 2.98
C ARG A 166 -6.98 13.59 2.10
N ARG A 167 -6.89 13.34 0.79
CA ARG A 167 -7.97 13.46 -0.19
C ARG A 167 -8.01 12.20 -1.04
N LEU A 168 -9.21 11.74 -1.38
CA LEU A 168 -9.38 10.59 -2.27
C LEU A 168 -9.30 11.05 -3.72
N ASP A 169 -8.10 11.40 -4.18
CA ASP A 169 -7.82 11.68 -5.59
C ASP A 169 -7.42 10.38 -6.32
N ALA A 170 -8.41 9.52 -6.56
CA ALA A 170 -8.21 8.24 -7.25
C ALA A 170 -7.90 8.38 -8.75
N TYR A 171 -7.94 9.60 -9.31
CA TYR A 171 -7.78 9.83 -10.74
C TYR A 171 -6.74 10.91 -11.01
N ASP A 172 -5.78 10.60 -11.85
CA ASP A 172 -4.90 11.60 -12.45
C ASP A 172 -5.73 12.52 -13.36
N GLU A 173 -5.21 13.71 -13.70
CA GLU A 173 -5.96 14.66 -14.54
C GLU A 173 -6.34 14.04 -15.90
N ALA A 174 -5.43 13.24 -16.47
CA ALA A 174 -5.65 12.49 -17.70
C ALA A 174 -6.78 11.45 -17.57
N ASP A 175 -6.89 10.77 -16.42
CA ASP A 175 -7.96 9.81 -16.18
C ASP A 175 -9.31 10.50 -15.95
N ARG A 176 -9.29 11.69 -15.31
CA ARG A 176 -10.49 12.54 -15.21
C ARG A 176 -10.97 12.96 -16.58
N GLU A 177 -10.08 13.45 -17.44
CA GLU A 177 -10.40 13.82 -18.82
C GLU A 177 -10.94 12.63 -19.61
N ALA A 178 -10.27 11.48 -19.54
CA ALA A 178 -10.74 10.25 -20.19
C ALA A 178 -12.13 9.83 -19.70
N LYS A 179 -12.39 9.91 -18.39
CA LYS A 179 -13.70 9.60 -17.81
C LYS A 179 -14.79 10.57 -18.26
N ILE A 180 -14.50 11.86 -18.33
CA ILE A 180 -15.43 12.88 -18.83
C ILE A 180 -15.77 12.61 -20.30
N LEU A 181 -14.77 12.27 -21.12
CA LEU A 181 -14.97 11.94 -22.54
C LEU A 181 -15.78 10.66 -22.73
N LEU A 182 -15.53 9.62 -21.92
CA LEU A 182 -16.30 8.38 -21.97
C LEU A 182 -17.77 8.59 -21.57
N LEU A 183 -18.03 9.35 -20.50
CA LEU A 183 -19.39 9.70 -20.06
C LEU A 183 -20.11 10.57 -21.11
N GLY A 184 -19.39 11.48 -21.77
CA GLY A 184 -19.92 12.26 -22.89
C GLY A 184 -20.36 11.36 -24.05
N ARG A 185 -19.54 10.36 -24.41
CA ARG A 185 -19.85 9.42 -25.49
C ARG A 185 -21.06 8.52 -25.19
N GLU A 186 -21.21 8.03 -23.97
CA GLU A 186 -22.39 7.24 -23.57
C GLU A 186 -23.68 8.04 -23.67
N SER A 187 -23.65 9.34 -23.37
CA SER A 187 -24.82 10.22 -23.50
C SER A 187 -25.24 10.45 -24.97
N GLU A 188 -24.27 10.52 -25.88
CA GLU A 188 -24.54 10.69 -27.32
C GLU A 188 -25.05 9.41 -27.99
N GLU A 189 -24.59 8.23 -27.57
CA GLU A 189 -25.08 6.94 -28.07
C GLU A 189 -26.53 6.66 -27.62
N TYR A 190 -26.93 7.09 -26.41
CA TYR A 190 -28.30 6.99 -25.94
C TYR A 190 -29.28 7.91 -26.70
N SER A 191 -28.83 9.10 -27.12
CA SER A 191 -29.65 10.02 -27.93
C SER A 191 -29.85 9.54 -29.38
N LYS A 192 -28.96 8.70 -29.92
CA LYS A 192 -29.11 8.14 -31.28
C LYS A 192 -30.06 6.95 -31.37
N HIS A 193 -30.44 6.34 -30.24
CA HIS A 193 -31.38 5.21 -30.20
C HIS A 193 -32.84 5.60 -29.89
N ILE A 194 -33.14 6.89 -29.74
CA ILE A 194 -34.49 7.40 -29.44
C ILE A 194 -35.22 7.93 -30.70
N TYR A 195 -34.63 7.82 -31.89
CA TYR A 195 -35.26 8.16 -33.16
C TYR A 195 -35.31 6.99 -34.14
#